data_AF-A0A062V319-F1
#
_entry.id   AF-A0A062V319-F1
#
_cell.length_a   1.000
_cell.length_b   1.000
_cell.length_c   1.000
_cell.angle_alpha   90.00
_cell.angle_beta   90.00
_cell.angle_gamma   90.00
#
_symmetry.space_group_name_H-M   'P 1'
#
loop_
_entity.id
_entity.type
_entity.pdbx_description
1 polymer ?
#
loop_
_entity_poly.entity_id
_entity_poly.type
_entity_poly.pdbx_seq_one_letter_code
_entity_poly.pdbx_strand_id
1 'polypeptide(L)'
;MLKNVKWIGTVSVFLFVLGYALTGAAIENESTPTVDSPKWTGNFLDDTDQMIVARALFGEARGEPREGKEAVAWVIRNRRDNPRWWNNNTPTYHATILHPGQFAAFDLYGQNRKYVEDPSLLFNIPAEKDAWYESYDVAGKVIRGELPDHTLRSDHFEAYTSRGETPPYWADPDKRTVKIGNHTFYRLELSPPDMPSPTPTPAITVTPTPMPTPEPDATPAPKKIPRGKGKKSGRLIAQ
;
A
#
# COMPACT_ATOMS: atom_id res chain seq x y z
N MET A 1 32.60 93.59 -33.54
CA MET A 1 31.40 94.45 -33.50
C MET A 1 30.18 93.60 -33.79
N LEU A 2 29.28 93.46 -32.80
CA LEU A 2 27.97 92.82 -32.95
C LEU A 2 27.12 93.56 -34.00
N LYS A 3 26.33 92.84 -34.82
CA LYS A 3 24.91 93.18 -35.10
C LYS A 3 24.06 91.93 -35.43
N ASN A 4 23.10 91.73 -34.51
CA ASN A 4 21.88 90.93 -34.47
C ASN A 4 21.12 90.65 -35.78
N VAL A 5 20.50 89.46 -35.88
CA VAL A 5 19.09 89.29 -36.31
C VAL A 5 18.45 88.14 -35.51
N LYS A 6 17.21 88.37 -35.03
CA LYS A 6 16.34 87.47 -34.25
C LYS A 6 15.37 86.71 -35.17
N TRP A 7 15.06 85.44 -34.89
CA TRP A 7 13.69 84.89 -34.91
C TRP A 7 13.62 83.44 -34.36
N ILE A 8 12.97 83.20 -33.21
CA ILE A 8 11.69 82.47 -32.98
C ILE A 8 11.58 81.10 -33.67
N GLY A 9 11.58 80.02 -32.88
CA GLY A 9 11.30 78.66 -33.34
C GLY A 9 11.13 77.72 -32.15
N THR A 10 9.97 77.08 -32.10
CA THR A 10 9.31 76.38 -31.00
C THR A 10 10.07 75.17 -30.44
N VAL A 11 9.92 74.93 -29.13
CA VAL A 11 10.32 73.71 -28.43
C VAL A 11 9.49 72.52 -28.94
N SER A 12 10.15 71.49 -29.45
CA SER A 12 9.58 70.14 -29.56
C SER A 12 10.64 69.13 -29.13
N VAL A 13 10.63 68.80 -27.83
CA VAL A 13 11.33 67.62 -27.31
C VAL A 13 10.44 66.42 -27.62
N PHE A 14 10.78 65.67 -28.67
CA PHE A 14 10.19 64.37 -28.91
C PHE A 14 10.74 63.37 -27.88
N LEU A 15 10.00 63.16 -26.79
CA LEU A 15 10.20 62.00 -25.93
C LEU A 15 9.64 60.77 -26.65
N PHE A 16 10.53 60.01 -27.31
CA PHE A 16 10.24 58.64 -27.74
C PHE A 16 10.16 57.76 -26.48
N VAL A 17 8.97 57.60 -25.92
CA VAL A 17 8.69 56.53 -24.96
C VAL A 17 8.55 55.25 -25.78
N LEU A 18 9.66 54.52 -25.92
CA LEU A 18 9.66 53.17 -26.46
C LEU A 18 8.97 52.27 -25.41
N GLY A 19 7.66 52.10 -25.58
CA GLY A 19 6.88 51.14 -24.81
C GLY A 19 7.34 49.73 -25.14
N TYR A 20 8.19 49.14 -24.31
CA TYR A 20 8.29 47.70 -24.24
C TYR A 20 6.97 47.20 -23.65
N ALA A 21 6.08 46.72 -24.51
CA ALA A 21 5.06 45.80 -24.08
C ALA A 21 5.80 44.57 -23.53
N LEU A 22 5.94 44.51 -22.20
CA LEU A 22 6.18 43.27 -21.50
C LEU A 22 5.00 42.37 -21.88
N THR A 23 5.22 41.49 -22.86
CA THR A 23 4.41 40.30 -23.02
C THR A 23 4.58 39.51 -21.74
N GLY A 24 3.68 39.75 -20.78
CA GLY A 24 3.46 38.85 -19.67
C GLY A 24 2.92 37.55 -20.23
N ALA A 25 3.80 36.72 -20.79
CA ALA A 25 3.57 35.30 -20.71
C ALA A 25 3.53 35.01 -19.21
N ALA A 26 2.33 34.73 -18.70
CA ALA A 26 2.18 34.18 -17.38
C ALA A 26 3.17 33.02 -17.30
N ILE A 27 4.16 33.15 -16.42
CA ILE A 27 4.89 31.98 -15.96
C ILE A 27 3.78 31.13 -15.35
N GLU A 28 3.40 30.03 -16.00
CA GLU A 28 2.53 29.03 -15.40
C GLU A 28 3.26 28.60 -14.13
N ASN A 29 2.83 29.18 -13.00
CA ASN A 29 3.26 28.78 -11.67
C ASN A 29 2.94 27.29 -11.61
N GLU A 30 3.96 26.42 -11.59
CA GLU A 30 3.77 24.96 -11.55
C GLU A 30 2.81 24.65 -10.39
N SER A 31 1.55 24.41 -10.75
CA SER A 31 0.50 24.20 -9.76
C SER A 31 0.78 22.89 -9.07
N THR A 32 0.77 22.88 -7.74
CA THR A 32 0.86 21.65 -6.94
C THR A 32 -0.06 20.58 -7.53
N PRO A 33 0.43 19.35 -7.78
CA PRO A 33 -0.39 18.31 -8.39
C PRO A 33 -1.71 18.09 -7.64
N THR A 34 -2.79 17.91 -8.40
CA THR A 34 -4.12 17.60 -7.85
C THR A 34 -4.63 16.29 -8.42
N VAL A 35 -5.69 15.73 -7.84
CA VAL A 35 -6.28 14.48 -8.35
C VAL A 35 -6.76 14.62 -9.81
N ASP A 36 -7.20 15.81 -10.22
CA ASP A 36 -7.67 16.10 -11.59
C ASP A 36 -6.55 16.56 -12.54
N SER A 37 -5.41 16.97 -12.00
CA SER A 37 -4.22 17.37 -12.76
C SER A 37 -2.97 16.80 -12.07
N PRO A 38 -2.73 15.48 -12.22
CA PRO A 38 -1.79 14.75 -11.37
C PRO A 38 -0.35 14.77 -11.90
N LYS A 39 -0.08 15.47 -13.01
CA LYS A 39 1.24 15.50 -13.63
C LYS A 39 2.27 16.04 -12.64
N TRP A 40 3.35 15.29 -12.52
CA TRP A 40 4.51 15.61 -11.70
C TRP A 40 5.21 16.89 -12.17
N THR A 41 5.61 17.71 -11.21
CA THR A 41 6.32 18.99 -11.38
C THR A 41 7.84 18.84 -11.54
N GLY A 42 8.38 17.62 -11.41
CA GLY A 42 9.82 17.38 -11.41
C GLY A 42 10.43 17.15 -10.03
N ASN A 43 9.65 17.22 -8.94
CA ASN A 43 10.11 16.81 -7.61
C ASN A 43 8.99 16.21 -6.74
N PHE A 44 9.03 14.90 -6.42
CA PHE A 44 7.98 14.26 -5.59
C PHE A 44 7.86 14.79 -4.15
N LEU A 45 8.82 15.60 -3.67
CA LEU A 45 8.73 16.21 -2.34
C LEU A 45 7.74 17.37 -2.28
N ASP A 46 7.19 17.82 -3.41
CA ASP A 46 6.14 18.83 -3.47
C ASP A 46 4.72 18.24 -3.36
N ASP A 47 4.58 16.92 -3.48
CA ASP A 47 3.32 16.23 -3.30
C ASP A 47 2.87 16.36 -1.83
N THR A 48 1.56 16.41 -1.63
CA THR A 48 1.01 16.17 -0.29
C THR A 48 1.19 14.71 0.11
N ASP A 49 1.12 14.40 1.41
CA ASP A 49 1.13 13.00 1.88
C ASP A 49 0.07 12.14 1.17
N GLN A 50 -1.12 12.69 0.92
CA GLN A 50 -2.17 11.97 0.18
C GLN A 50 -1.78 11.73 -1.28
N MET A 51 -1.15 12.70 -1.94
CA MET A 51 -0.75 12.58 -3.35
C MET A 51 0.38 11.56 -3.52
N ILE A 52 1.44 11.61 -2.70
CA ILE A 52 2.55 10.66 -2.82
C ILE A 52 2.10 9.23 -2.53
N VAL A 53 1.21 9.04 -1.54
CA VAL A 53 0.59 7.73 -1.28
C VAL A 53 -0.29 7.30 -2.45
N ALA A 54 -1.11 8.18 -3.03
CA ALA A 54 -1.95 7.86 -4.19
C ALA A 54 -1.12 7.39 -5.39
N ARG A 55 0.01 8.05 -5.69
CA ARG A 55 0.97 7.63 -6.72
C ARG A 55 1.52 6.23 -6.44
N ALA A 56 1.89 5.95 -5.18
CA ALA A 56 2.37 4.63 -4.81
C ALA A 56 1.30 3.54 -4.96
N LEU A 57 0.07 3.80 -4.53
CA LEU A 57 -1.04 2.87 -4.72
C LEU A 57 -1.36 2.64 -6.20
N PHE A 58 -1.28 3.68 -7.03
CA PHE A 58 -1.46 3.55 -8.47
C PHE A 58 -0.34 2.72 -9.12
N GLY A 59 0.92 2.92 -8.71
CA GLY A 59 2.06 2.15 -9.20
C GLY A 59 2.02 0.67 -8.82
N GLU A 60 1.57 0.36 -7.60
CA GLU A 60 1.63 -0.99 -7.03
C GLU A 60 0.32 -1.78 -7.14
N ALA A 61 -0.83 -1.10 -7.18
CA ALA A 61 -2.14 -1.73 -6.94
C ALA A 61 -3.28 -1.21 -7.85
N ARG A 62 -3.00 -0.48 -8.94
CA ARG A 62 -4.07 0.02 -9.83
C ARG A 62 -4.97 -1.09 -10.40
N GLY A 63 -4.39 -2.25 -10.71
CA GLY A 63 -5.09 -3.43 -11.21
C GLY A 63 -5.74 -4.30 -10.12
N GLU A 64 -5.57 -3.95 -8.85
CA GLU A 64 -6.14 -4.67 -7.72
C GLU A 64 -7.55 -4.17 -7.38
N PRO A 65 -8.40 -5.02 -6.76
CA PRO A 65 -9.64 -4.55 -6.15
C PRO A 65 -9.34 -3.51 -5.06
N ARG A 66 -10.36 -2.76 -4.66
CA ARG A 66 -10.25 -1.69 -3.66
C ARG A 66 -9.55 -2.16 -2.38
N GLU A 67 -9.89 -3.35 -1.88
CA GLU A 67 -9.30 -3.94 -0.68
C GLU A 67 -7.79 -4.17 -0.84
N GLY A 68 -7.31 -4.46 -2.05
CA GLY A 68 -5.87 -4.58 -2.35
C GLY A 68 -5.16 -3.24 -2.27
N LYS A 69 -5.78 -2.16 -2.75
CA LYS A 69 -5.27 -0.78 -2.60
C LYS A 69 -5.24 -0.37 -1.13
N GLU A 70 -6.30 -0.65 -0.38
CA GLU A 70 -6.37 -0.39 1.07
C GLU A 70 -5.27 -1.15 1.82
N ALA A 71 -5.02 -2.40 1.45
CA ALA A 71 -3.96 -3.21 2.05
C ALA A 71 -2.55 -2.66 1.79
N VAL A 72 -2.23 -2.23 0.56
CA VAL A 72 -0.94 -1.59 0.26
C VAL A 72 -0.79 -0.26 1.00
N ALA A 73 -1.86 0.53 1.09
CA ALA A 73 -1.86 1.79 1.84
C ALA A 73 -1.56 1.55 3.33
N TRP A 74 -2.08 0.47 3.90
CA TRP A 74 -1.79 0.06 5.26
C TRP A 74 -0.34 -0.37 5.47
N VAL A 75 0.28 -1.09 4.52
CA VAL A 75 1.72 -1.39 4.60
C VAL A 75 2.55 -0.10 4.63
N ILE A 76 2.23 0.85 3.75
CA ILE A 76 2.90 2.16 3.71
C ILE A 76 2.74 2.88 5.06
N ARG A 77 1.53 2.93 5.60
CA ARG A 77 1.26 3.55 6.91
C ARG A 77 1.97 2.84 8.06
N ASN A 78 1.95 1.51 8.09
CA ASN A 78 2.64 0.70 9.09
C ASN A 78 4.15 0.98 9.09
N ARG A 79 4.77 1.09 7.91
CA ARG A 79 6.18 1.46 7.76
C ARG A 79 6.48 2.89 8.20
N ARG A 80 5.60 3.84 7.87
CA ARG A 80 5.68 5.25 8.30
C ARG A 80 5.60 5.37 9.82
N ASP A 81 4.65 4.66 10.44
CA ASP A 81 4.40 4.71 11.89
C ASP A 81 5.45 3.92 12.69
N ASN A 82 6.18 3.01 12.05
CA ASN A 82 7.25 2.22 12.65
C ASN A 82 8.53 2.40 11.82
N PRO A 83 9.21 3.55 11.90
CA PRO A 83 10.35 3.87 11.04
C PRO A 83 11.53 2.91 11.30
N ARG A 84 12.16 2.44 10.21
CA ARG A 84 13.29 1.49 10.21
C ARG A 84 14.17 1.72 8.97
N TRP A 85 14.90 0.70 8.54
CA TRP A 85 15.75 0.72 7.36
C TRP A 85 15.00 1.09 6.07
N TRP A 86 13.71 0.75 5.93
CA TRP A 86 12.88 1.09 4.76
C TRP A 86 12.57 2.58 4.59
N ASN A 87 12.89 3.42 5.58
CA ASN A 87 12.71 4.87 5.49
C ASN A 87 13.83 5.65 6.18
N ASN A 88 15.01 5.05 6.35
CA ASN A 88 16.14 5.66 7.07
C ASN A 88 15.75 6.22 8.45
N ASN A 89 14.91 5.50 9.18
CA ASN A 89 14.34 5.92 10.46
C ASN A 89 13.57 7.25 10.42
N THR A 90 13.08 7.66 9.24
CA THR A 90 12.35 8.92 9.04
C THR A 90 10.84 8.64 8.93
N PRO A 91 10.00 9.10 9.90
CA PRO A 91 8.59 8.73 9.99
C PRO A 91 7.69 9.56 9.06
N THR A 92 7.98 9.56 7.75
CA THR A 92 7.18 10.26 6.74
C THR A 92 6.76 9.32 5.61
N TYR A 93 5.64 9.63 4.95
CA TYR A 93 5.19 8.91 3.77
C TYR A 93 6.19 9.05 2.62
N HIS A 94 6.68 10.26 2.38
CA HIS A 94 7.75 10.54 1.43
C HIS A 94 9.00 9.70 1.66
N ALA A 95 9.53 9.64 2.89
CA ALA A 95 10.70 8.82 3.18
C ALA A 95 10.43 7.32 3.00
N THR A 96 9.22 6.86 3.27
CA THR A 96 8.84 5.44 3.08
C THR A 96 8.73 5.07 1.60
N ILE A 97 8.16 5.96 0.78
CA ILE A 97 7.88 5.70 -0.64
C ILE A 97 9.12 5.94 -1.51
N LEU A 98 9.87 7.01 -1.22
CA LEU A 98 11.02 7.42 -2.03
C LEU A 98 12.34 6.77 -1.59
N HIS A 99 12.33 5.96 -0.52
CA HIS A 99 13.52 5.20 -0.16
C HIS A 99 13.84 4.19 -1.27
N PRO A 100 15.11 4.12 -1.73
CA PRO A 100 15.51 3.24 -2.83
C PRO A 100 15.07 1.79 -2.62
N GLY A 101 14.53 1.17 -3.67
CA GLY A 101 14.13 -0.24 -3.68
C GLY A 101 12.88 -0.59 -2.88
N GLN A 102 12.16 0.38 -2.30
CA GLN A 102 10.90 0.09 -1.59
C GLN A 102 9.71 -0.07 -2.54
N PHE A 103 9.64 0.75 -3.59
CA PHE A 103 8.55 0.80 -4.56
C PHE A 103 9.11 0.94 -5.97
N ALA A 104 9.04 -0.14 -6.75
CA ALA A 104 9.71 -0.23 -8.05
C ALA A 104 9.17 0.79 -9.07
N ALA A 105 7.92 1.25 -8.88
CA ALA A 105 7.35 2.30 -9.72
C ALA A 105 8.09 3.65 -9.57
N PHE A 106 8.84 3.88 -8.48
CA PHE A 106 9.60 5.11 -8.26
C PHE A 106 11.06 5.03 -8.73
N ASP A 107 11.52 3.87 -9.20
CA ASP A 107 12.88 3.74 -9.74
C ASP A 107 13.05 4.59 -11.00
N LEU A 108 14.14 5.35 -11.09
CA LEU A 108 14.39 6.32 -12.19
C LEU A 108 14.31 5.70 -13.60
N TYR A 109 14.67 4.42 -13.73
CA TYR A 109 14.64 3.68 -14.98
C TYR A 109 13.57 2.58 -15.01
N GLY A 110 12.64 2.60 -14.04
CA GLY A 110 11.54 1.65 -13.96
C GLY A 110 10.53 1.88 -15.08
N GLN A 111 10.04 0.80 -15.69
CA GLN A 111 9.04 0.87 -16.78
C GLN A 111 7.74 1.58 -16.37
N ASN A 112 7.41 1.52 -15.06
CA ASN A 112 6.22 2.12 -14.50
C ASN A 112 6.42 3.57 -14.02
N ARG A 113 7.65 4.10 -14.06
CA ARG A 113 8.00 5.44 -13.56
C ARG A 113 7.13 6.55 -14.14
N LYS A 114 6.94 6.54 -15.47
CA LYS A 114 6.10 7.51 -16.17
C LYS A 114 4.64 7.55 -15.67
N TYR A 115 4.11 6.45 -15.14
CA TYR A 115 2.72 6.38 -14.68
C TYR A 115 2.53 6.91 -13.25
N VAL A 116 3.58 6.91 -12.43
CA VAL A 116 3.55 7.57 -11.13
C VAL A 116 3.93 9.05 -11.25
N GLU A 117 4.72 9.43 -12.26
CA GLU A 117 4.96 10.84 -12.61
C GLU A 117 3.71 11.46 -13.23
N ASP A 118 3.06 10.79 -14.17
CA ASP A 118 1.84 11.30 -14.79
C ASP A 118 0.80 10.17 -14.96
N PRO A 119 -0.07 9.98 -13.94
CA PRO A 119 -1.19 9.03 -14.01
C PRO A 119 -2.15 9.32 -15.18
N SER A 120 -2.24 10.57 -15.63
CA SER A 120 -3.16 10.97 -16.70
C SER A 120 -2.82 10.34 -18.05
N LEU A 121 -1.59 9.85 -18.22
CA LEU A 121 -1.17 9.08 -19.39
C LEU A 121 -1.99 7.80 -19.63
N LEU A 122 -2.73 7.33 -18.63
CA LEU A 122 -3.60 6.15 -18.72
C LEU A 122 -5.10 6.48 -18.71
N PHE A 123 -5.49 7.76 -18.66
CA PHE A 123 -6.91 8.14 -18.51
C PHE A 123 -7.78 7.88 -19.74
N ASN A 124 -7.17 7.53 -20.88
CA ASN A 124 -7.89 7.01 -22.03
C ASN A 124 -8.46 5.59 -21.79
N ILE A 125 -8.02 4.90 -20.74
CA ILE A 125 -8.56 3.63 -20.27
C ILE A 125 -9.44 3.91 -19.04
N PRO A 126 -10.78 3.80 -19.14
CA PRO A 126 -11.67 4.16 -18.04
C PRO A 126 -11.35 3.49 -16.70
N ALA A 127 -11.02 2.19 -16.73
CA ALA A 127 -10.64 1.44 -15.52
C ALA A 127 -9.37 1.98 -14.84
N GLU A 128 -8.40 2.49 -15.61
CA GLU A 128 -7.17 3.08 -15.06
C GLU A 128 -7.44 4.47 -14.50
N LYS A 129 -8.32 5.24 -15.15
CA LYS A 129 -8.80 6.51 -14.61
C LYS A 129 -9.50 6.30 -13.27
N ASP A 130 -10.45 5.36 -13.20
CA ASP A 130 -11.17 5.04 -11.96
C ASP A 130 -10.21 4.54 -10.87
N ALA A 131 -9.22 3.71 -11.23
CA ALA A 131 -8.20 3.25 -10.30
C ALA A 131 -7.35 4.40 -9.73
N TRP A 132 -7.06 5.46 -10.50
CA TRP A 132 -6.36 6.64 -9.99
C TRP A 132 -7.19 7.38 -8.93
N TYR A 133 -8.46 7.68 -9.23
CA TYR A 133 -9.34 8.34 -8.26
C TYR A 133 -9.57 7.49 -7.02
N GLU A 134 -9.71 6.17 -7.17
CA GLU A 134 -9.81 5.24 -6.05
C GLU A 134 -8.53 5.22 -5.20
N SER A 135 -7.35 5.20 -5.82
CA SER A 135 -6.07 5.30 -5.11
C SER A 135 -5.97 6.59 -4.30
N TYR A 136 -6.41 7.72 -4.85
CA TYR A 136 -6.42 9.00 -4.13
C TYR A 136 -7.38 9.01 -2.94
N ASP A 137 -8.60 8.47 -3.09
CA ASP A 137 -9.58 8.33 -2.00
C ASP A 137 -9.07 7.41 -0.89
N VAL A 138 -8.56 6.22 -1.25
CA VAL A 138 -8.00 5.25 -0.31
C VAL A 138 -6.82 5.83 0.46
N ALA A 139 -5.90 6.52 -0.23
CA ALA A 139 -4.76 7.18 0.41
C ALA A 139 -5.23 8.14 1.52
N GLY A 140 -6.19 9.01 1.21
CA GLY A 140 -6.72 9.97 2.18
C GLY A 140 -7.39 9.29 3.38
N LYS A 141 -8.24 8.28 3.12
CA LYS A 141 -8.96 7.54 4.17
C LYS A 141 -8.01 6.78 5.10
N VAL A 142 -6.99 6.11 4.56
CA VAL A 142 -6.00 5.40 5.38
C VAL A 142 -5.14 6.38 6.18
N ILE A 143 -4.71 7.51 5.61
CA ILE A 143 -3.96 8.53 6.34
C ILE A 143 -4.78 9.06 7.53
N ARG A 144 -6.08 9.31 7.33
CA ARG A 144 -6.99 9.79 8.38
C ARG A 144 -7.45 8.71 9.37
N GLY A 145 -7.14 7.44 9.13
CA GLY A 145 -7.57 6.31 9.97
C GLY A 145 -9.06 5.99 9.88
N GLU A 146 -9.67 6.25 8.73
CA GLU A 146 -11.09 6.00 8.47
C GLU A 146 -11.37 4.56 8.00
N LEU A 147 -10.34 3.83 7.58
CA LEU A 147 -10.42 2.44 7.15
C LEU A 147 -9.61 1.57 8.12
N PRO A 148 -10.07 0.36 8.49
CA PRO A 148 -9.34 -0.56 9.36
C PRO A 148 -8.17 -1.29 8.64
N ASP A 149 -7.16 -1.75 9.40
CA ASP A 149 -6.04 -2.54 8.85
C ASP A 149 -6.40 -4.02 8.71
N HIS A 150 -6.78 -4.44 7.51
CA HIS A 150 -7.03 -5.84 7.18
C HIS A 150 -5.76 -6.65 6.86
N THR A 151 -4.58 -6.03 6.87
CA THR A 151 -3.30 -6.70 6.64
C THR A 151 -2.72 -7.35 7.89
N LEU A 152 -3.36 -7.18 9.06
CA LEU A 152 -2.87 -7.67 10.36
C LEU A 152 -1.49 -7.07 10.72
N ARG A 153 -1.32 -5.75 10.53
CA ARG A 153 -0.07 -5.03 10.79
C ARG A 153 1.10 -5.51 9.92
N SER A 154 0.84 -5.72 8.63
CA SER A 154 1.89 -6.14 7.68
C SER A 154 2.86 -5.01 7.37
N ASP A 155 4.11 -5.39 7.09
CA ASP A 155 5.21 -4.50 6.75
C ASP A 155 5.85 -4.83 5.39
N HIS A 156 5.46 -5.93 4.75
CA HIS A 156 5.90 -6.29 3.41
C HIS A 156 4.72 -6.87 2.62
N PHE A 157 4.80 -6.76 1.30
CA PHE A 157 3.92 -7.47 0.39
C PHE A 157 4.69 -7.84 -0.88
N GLU A 158 4.26 -8.90 -1.53
CA GLU A 158 4.67 -9.22 -2.89
C GLU A 158 3.44 -9.15 -3.80
N ALA A 159 3.60 -8.55 -4.97
CA ALA A 159 2.64 -8.70 -6.04
C ALA A 159 2.89 -10.01 -6.79
N TYR A 160 1.86 -10.84 -6.96
CA TYR A 160 1.92 -12.02 -7.81
C TYR A 160 2.06 -11.55 -9.26
N THR A 161 3.31 -11.30 -9.68
CA THR A 161 3.64 -11.05 -11.07
C THR A 161 3.89 -12.38 -11.77
N SER A 162 3.68 -12.43 -13.08
CA SER A 162 3.92 -13.56 -13.97
C SER A 162 5.38 -14.08 -14.02
N ARG A 163 6.23 -13.72 -13.05
CA ARG A 163 7.64 -14.12 -12.91
C ARG A 163 7.86 -15.48 -12.23
N GLY A 164 6.82 -16.31 -12.19
CA GLY A 164 6.93 -17.70 -11.75
C GLY A 164 6.80 -17.86 -10.24
N GLU A 165 6.43 -19.07 -9.85
CA GLU A 165 6.00 -19.51 -8.52
C GLU A 165 7.06 -19.36 -7.41
N THR A 166 8.18 -18.68 -7.67
CA THR A 166 9.27 -18.50 -6.70
C THR A 166 9.12 -17.15 -5.99
N PRO A 167 8.79 -17.15 -4.69
CA PRO A 167 8.76 -15.94 -3.88
C PRO A 167 10.14 -15.25 -3.88
N PRO A 168 10.21 -13.93 -3.68
CA PRO A 168 11.47 -13.24 -3.51
C PRO A 168 12.22 -13.78 -2.29
N TYR A 169 13.55 -13.71 -2.30
CA TYR A 169 14.40 -14.33 -1.27
C TYR A 169 14.11 -13.85 0.16
N TRP A 170 13.50 -12.66 0.32
CA TRP A 170 13.12 -12.09 1.60
C TRP A 170 11.79 -12.62 2.12
N ALA A 171 10.96 -13.25 1.27
CA ALA A 171 9.65 -13.75 1.66
C ALA A 171 9.79 -14.96 2.57
N ASP A 172 9.10 -14.90 3.70
CA ASP A 172 9.08 -15.94 4.72
C ASP A 172 7.63 -16.46 4.85
N PRO A 173 7.34 -17.69 4.39
CA PRO A 173 5.99 -18.27 4.46
C PRO A 173 5.42 -18.32 5.87
N ASP A 174 6.26 -18.49 6.90
CA ASP A 174 5.83 -18.58 8.30
C ASP A 174 5.43 -17.21 8.87
N LYS A 175 5.81 -16.14 8.19
CA LYS A 175 5.47 -14.74 8.53
C LYS A 175 4.41 -14.14 7.62
N ARG A 176 3.77 -14.95 6.78
CA ARG A 176 2.62 -14.53 5.98
C ARG A 176 1.45 -14.15 6.88
N THR A 177 0.81 -13.04 6.59
CA THR A 177 -0.36 -12.55 7.35
C THR A 177 -1.66 -12.87 6.62
N VAL A 178 -1.80 -12.42 5.37
CA VAL A 178 -3.01 -12.54 4.58
C VAL A 178 -2.69 -12.45 3.09
N LYS A 179 -3.58 -12.98 2.24
CA LYS A 179 -3.58 -12.73 0.79
C LYS A 179 -4.82 -11.91 0.44
N ILE A 180 -4.64 -10.78 -0.22
CA ILE A 180 -5.73 -9.89 -0.67
C ILE A 180 -5.47 -9.58 -2.14
N GLY A 181 -6.42 -9.92 -3.00
CA GLY A 181 -6.23 -9.87 -4.45
C GLY A 181 -5.04 -10.73 -4.91
N ASN A 182 -4.17 -10.15 -5.73
CA ASN A 182 -2.93 -10.77 -6.18
C ASN A 182 -1.75 -10.50 -5.24
N HIS A 183 -1.96 -9.83 -4.10
CA HIS A 183 -0.90 -9.52 -3.15
C HIS A 183 -0.88 -10.51 -1.98
N THR A 184 0.31 -11.01 -1.67
CA THR A 184 0.58 -11.74 -0.42
C THR A 184 1.29 -10.80 0.54
N PHE A 185 0.74 -10.65 1.76
CA PHE A 185 1.26 -9.77 2.79
C PHE A 185 2.02 -10.55 3.85
N TYR A 186 3.03 -9.89 4.42
CA TYR A 186 3.94 -10.46 5.40
C TYR A 186 4.19 -9.48 6.53
N ARG A 187 4.50 -10.03 7.71
CA ARG A 187 4.97 -9.29 8.87
C ARG A 187 6.34 -9.81 9.28
N LEU A 188 7.38 -9.25 8.67
CA LEU A 188 8.75 -9.71 8.81
C LEU A 188 9.47 -9.10 10.01
N GLU A 189 9.12 -7.85 10.35
CA GLU A 189 9.89 -6.94 11.20
C GLU A 189 9.07 -6.33 12.34
N LEU A 190 7.77 -6.14 12.14
CA LEU A 190 6.85 -5.65 13.14
C LEU A 190 6.34 -6.78 14.04
N SER A 191 6.04 -6.43 15.28
CA SER A 191 5.34 -7.32 16.21
C SER A 191 3.87 -7.47 15.81
N PRO A 192 3.21 -8.57 16.18
CA PRO A 192 1.77 -8.69 16.03
C PRO A 192 1.02 -7.50 16.65
N PRO A 193 -0.14 -7.10 16.11
CA PRO A 193 -0.97 -6.12 16.81
C PRO A 193 -1.29 -6.63 18.21
N ASP A 194 -1.43 -5.71 19.15
CA ASP A 194 -1.93 -6.01 20.50
C ASP A 194 -3.39 -6.45 20.39
N MET A 195 -3.60 -7.70 19.99
CA MET A 195 -4.91 -8.33 20.05
C MET A 195 -5.21 -8.48 21.55
N PRO A 196 -6.45 -8.18 22.01
CA PRO A 196 -6.86 -8.71 23.29
C PRO A 196 -6.59 -10.22 23.21
N SER A 197 -5.79 -10.73 24.15
CA SER A 197 -5.58 -12.16 24.34
C SER A 197 -6.96 -12.80 24.18
N PRO A 198 -7.14 -13.86 23.36
CA PRO A 198 -8.44 -14.49 23.24
C PRO A 198 -8.93 -14.71 24.66
N THR A 199 -10.03 -14.03 25.02
CA THR A 199 -10.68 -14.27 26.31
C THR A 199 -10.80 -15.78 26.37
N PRO A 200 -10.20 -16.46 27.38
CA PRO A 200 -10.30 -17.90 27.44
C PRO A 200 -11.77 -18.23 27.28
N THR A 201 -12.12 -18.88 26.17
CA THR A 201 -13.47 -19.39 25.96
C THR A 201 -13.81 -20.05 27.28
N PRO A 202 -14.85 -19.61 28.01
CA PRO A 202 -15.18 -20.23 29.27
C PRO A 202 -15.29 -21.71 28.97
N ALA A 203 -14.41 -22.50 29.59
CA ALA A 203 -14.44 -23.94 29.42
C ALA A 203 -15.89 -24.33 29.69
N ILE A 204 -16.55 -24.90 28.69
CA ILE A 204 -17.87 -25.49 28.91
C ILE A 204 -17.60 -26.50 30.01
N THR A 205 -18.03 -26.16 31.22
CA THR A 205 -18.03 -27.09 32.33
C THR A 205 -19.09 -28.09 31.94
N VAL A 206 -18.67 -29.13 31.22
CA VAL A 206 -19.46 -30.34 31.07
C VAL A 206 -19.61 -30.86 32.49
N THR A 207 -20.74 -30.52 33.10
CA THR A 207 -21.18 -31.14 34.34
C THR A 207 -21.10 -32.63 34.11
N PRO A 208 -20.30 -33.39 34.89
CA PRO A 208 -20.24 -34.83 34.73
C PRO A 208 -21.66 -35.36 34.92
N THR A 209 -22.16 -36.08 33.92
CA THR A 209 -23.41 -36.81 34.03
C THR A 209 -23.35 -37.66 35.30
N PRO A 210 -24.37 -37.63 36.18
CA PRO A 210 -24.37 -38.47 37.37
C PRO A 210 -24.19 -39.92 36.95
N MET A 211 -23.21 -40.57 37.58
CA MET A 211 -22.91 -41.98 37.39
C MET A 211 -24.19 -42.80 37.65
N PRO A 212 -24.61 -43.71 36.75
CA PRO A 212 -25.74 -44.57 37.03
C PRO A 212 -25.44 -45.43 38.25
N THR A 213 -26.39 -45.49 39.18
CA THR A 213 -26.38 -46.38 40.35
C THR A 213 -26.05 -47.82 39.90
N PRO A 214 -25.13 -48.54 40.56
CA PRO A 214 -24.85 -49.92 40.20
C PRO A 214 -26.10 -50.79 40.42
N GLU A 215 -26.52 -51.46 39.34
CA GLU A 215 -27.57 -52.47 39.33
C GLU A 215 -27.09 -53.72 40.10
N PRO A 216 -27.96 -54.41 40.88
CA PRO A 216 -27.53 -55.57 41.66
C PRO A 216 -27.14 -56.76 40.78
N ASP A 217 -26.06 -57.42 41.23
CA ASP A 217 -25.29 -58.49 40.59
C ASP A 217 -26.15 -59.59 39.92
N ALA A 218 -25.94 -59.81 38.63
CA ALA A 218 -26.50 -60.94 37.90
C ALA A 218 -25.51 -62.12 37.88
N THR A 219 -26.00 -63.26 38.37
CA THR A 219 -25.34 -64.58 38.45
C THR A 219 -24.55 -64.97 37.19
N PRO A 220 -23.33 -65.55 37.31
CA PRO A 220 -22.49 -65.84 36.15
C PRO A 220 -22.94 -67.11 35.39
N ALA A 221 -23.04 -67.00 34.07
CA ALA A 221 -23.21 -68.12 33.12
C ALA A 221 -21.85 -68.76 32.73
N PRO A 222 -21.81 -70.03 32.31
CA PRO A 222 -20.58 -70.83 32.25
C PRO A 222 -19.69 -70.57 31.02
N LYS A 223 -18.38 -70.76 31.22
CA LYS A 223 -17.27 -70.56 30.26
C LYS A 223 -17.36 -71.48 29.03
N LYS A 224 -17.17 -70.92 27.83
CA LYS A 224 -16.83 -71.67 26.60
C LYS A 224 -15.33 -71.57 26.28
N ILE A 225 -14.77 -72.71 25.87
CA ILE A 225 -13.37 -73.01 25.57
C ILE A 225 -12.97 -72.45 24.19
N PRO A 226 -11.71 -71.99 23.97
CA PRO A 226 -11.30 -71.32 22.74
C PRO A 226 -10.90 -72.28 21.61
N ARG A 227 -11.15 -71.89 20.36
CA ARG A 227 -10.48 -72.42 19.15
C ARG A 227 -9.75 -71.27 18.44
N GLY A 228 -8.51 -71.53 18.04
CA GLY A 228 -7.56 -70.50 17.65
C GLY A 228 -7.24 -70.36 16.15
N LYS A 229 -6.36 -69.37 15.95
CA LYS A 229 -5.37 -69.10 14.89
C LYS A 229 -5.85 -68.80 13.46
N GLY A 230 -5.54 -67.58 13.04
CA GLY A 230 -5.24 -67.20 11.65
C GLY A 230 -4.39 -65.93 11.61
N LYS A 231 -3.13 -66.04 11.17
CA LYS A 231 -2.19 -64.94 10.87
C LYS A 231 -2.55 -64.23 9.56
N LYS A 232 -2.22 -62.93 9.45
CA LYS A 232 -1.64 -62.19 8.28
C LYS A 232 -1.47 -60.70 8.74
N SER A 233 -0.26 -60.15 8.91
CA SER A 233 0.64 -59.54 7.90
C SER A 233 -0.10 -58.58 6.95
N GLY A 234 0.20 -57.29 6.79
CA GLY A 234 1.21 -56.40 7.35
C GLY A 234 1.27 -55.09 6.53
N ARG A 235 1.59 -53.98 7.22
CA ARG A 235 2.39 -52.81 6.80
C ARG A 235 1.85 -51.74 5.81
N LEU A 236 1.69 -50.53 6.39
CA LEU A 236 2.08 -49.16 5.99
C LEU A 236 2.32 -48.81 4.50
N ILE A 237 1.70 -47.70 4.09
CA ILE A 237 2.18 -46.81 3.03
C ILE A 237 2.06 -45.36 3.52
N ALA A 238 3.19 -44.67 3.47
CA ALA A 238 3.33 -43.23 3.54
C ALA A 238 3.73 -42.76 2.13
N GLN A 239 3.10 -41.69 1.66
CA GLN A 239 3.66 -40.56 0.93
C GLN A 239 2.59 -39.48 0.84
#